data_AF-A0A5Q2N8E0-F1
#
_entry.id   AF-A0A5Q2N8E0-F1
#
_cell.length_a   1.000
_cell.length_b   1.000
_cell.length_c   1.000
_cell.angle_alpha   90.00
_cell.angle_beta   90.00
_cell.angle_gamma   90.00
#
_symmetry.space_group_name_H-M   'P 1'
#
loop_
_entity.id
_entity.type
_entity.pdbx_description
1 polymer ?
#
loop_
_entity_poly.entity_id
_entity_poly.type
_entity_poly.pdbx_seq_one_letter_code
_entity_poly.pdbx_strand_id
1 'polypeptide(L)'
;MIMMHLSRFCEEIILWSSQEFSFIELDDAYSTGSSMMPQKKNPDVAELIRGKTGRVYGSLMALLTVMKALPLAYNKDMQEDKESLFDAIDTVKGCLTAFTPMIATMTVRKDQMKEGAKGGFTNATDVATIS
;
A
#
# COMPACT_ATOMS: atom_id res chain seq x y z
N MET A 1 3.96 11.31 -3.52
CA MET A 1 4.27 11.08 -2.09
C MET A 1 3.23 10.23 -1.38
N ILE A 2 1.93 10.59 -1.38
CA ILE A 2 0.87 9.81 -0.70
C ILE A 2 0.90 8.32 -1.09
N MET A 3 0.93 8.03 -2.40
CA MET A 3 0.94 6.64 -2.87
C MET A 3 2.15 5.84 -2.43
N MET A 4 3.32 6.46 -2.22
CA MET A 4 4.50 5.75 -1.68
C MET A 4 4.31 5.36 -0.22
N HIS A 5 3.67 6.21 0.58
CA HIS A 5 3.33 5.84 1.95
C HIS A 5 2.31 4.71 1.98
N LEU A 6 1.28 4.78 1.13
CA LEU A 6 0.31 3.69 0.98
C LEU A 6 0.97 2.40 0.48
N SER A 7 1.90 2.45 -0.47
CA SER A 7 2.57 1.27 -0.99
C SER A 7 3.37 0.54 0.08
N ARG A 8 4.08 1.27 0.95
CA ARG A 8 4.82 0.70 2.07
C ARG A 8 3.88 0.10 3.12
N PHE A 9 2.79 0.78 3.44
CA PHE A 9 1.80 0.23 4.36
C PHE A 9 1.19 -1.06 3.80
N CYS A 10 0.80 -1.05 2.52
CA CYS A 10 0.25 -2.23 1.86
C CYS A 10 1.25 -3.39 1.82
N GLU A 11 2.55 -3.15 1.68
CA GLU A 11 3.58 -4.19 1.80
C GLU A 11 3.49 -4.91 3.14
N GLU A 12 3.42 -4.16 4.24
CA GLU A 12 3.31 -4.71 5.59
C GLU A 12 2.01 -5.52 5.74
N ILE A 13 0.89 -5.02 5.23
CA ILE A 13 -0.39 -5.77 5.25
C ILE A 13 -0.28 -7.09 4.49
N ILE A 14 0.32 -7.08 3.30
CA ILE A 14 0.51 -8.29 2.50
C ILE A 14 1.37 -9.30 3.28
N LEU A 15 2.49 -8.85 3.85
CA LEU A 15 3.39 -9.68 4.63
C LEU A 15 2.71 -10.24 5.88
N TRP A 16 2.03 -9.40 6.66
CA TRP A 16 1.36 -9.79 7.90
C TRP A 16 0.18 -10.74 7.67
N SER A 17 -0.44 -10.67 6.49
CA SER A 17 -1.54 -11.57 6.08
C SER A 17 -1.05 -12.92 5.54
N SER A 18 0.25 -13.08 5.28
CA SER A 18 0.81 -14.33 4.73
C SER A 18 0.64 -15.49 5.72
N GLN A 19 0.74 -16.73 5.24
CA GLN A 19 0.59 -17.90 6.12
C GLN A 19 1.73 -17.99 7.14
N GLU A 20 2.95 -17.61 6.75
CA GLU A 20 4.15 -17.61 7.56
C GLU A 20 4.05 -16.68 8.77
N PHE A 21 3.44 -15.50 8.60
CA PHE A 21 3.26 -14.53 9.68
C PHE A 21 1.91 -14.69 10.38
N SER A 22 0.82 -14.74 9.62
CA SER A 22 -0.55 -14.88 10.14
C SER A 22 -0.87 -13.88 11.27
N PHE A 23 -0.31 -12.66 11.22
CA PHE A 23 -0.46 -11.62 12.24
C PHE A 23 -1.78 -10.88 12.15
N ILE A 24 -2.36 -10.80 10.95
CA ILE A 24 -3.63 -10.16 10.71
C ILE A 24 -4.55 -11.06 9.89
N GLU A 25 -5.83 -10.78 9.95
CA GLU A 25 -6.83 -11.34 9.05
C GLU A 25 -7.65 -10.20 8.47
N LEU A 26 -7.75 -10.17 7.14
CA LEU A 26 -8.56 -9.19 6.41
C LEU A 26 -10.02 -9.64 6.37
N ASP A 27 -10.91 -8.65 6.33
CA ASP A 27 -12.34 -8.86 6.11
C ASP A 27 -12.59 -9.37 4.68
N ASP A 28 -13.60 -10.22 4.50
CA ASP A 28 -13.98 -10.79 3.21
C ASP A 28 -14.41 -9.70 2.20
N ALA A 29 -14.89 -8.55 2.68
CA ALA A 29 -15.21 -7.41 1.83
C ALA A 29 -13.96 -6.78 1.16
N TYR A 30 -12.76 -7.02 1.69
CA TYR A 30 -11.49 -6.44 1.22
C TYR A 30 -10.44 -7.49 0.84
N SER A 31 -10.84 -8.76 0.76
CA SER A 31 -9.96 -9.86 0.39
C SER A 31 -10.72 -10.88 -0.47
N THR A 32 -10.05 -11.54 -1.41
CA THR A 32 -10.66 -12.64 -2.15
C THR A 32 -10.27 -13.98 -1.54
N GLY A 33 -11.23 -14.91 -1.52
CA GLY A 33 -10.99 -16.30 -1.15
C GLY A 33 -10.66 -17.17 -2.38
N SER A 34 -9.98 -18.29 -2.17
CA SER A 34 -9.89 -19.36 -3.17
C SER A 34 -10.99 -20.39 -2.94
N SER A 35 -11.66 -20.82 -4.01
CA SER A 35 -12.69 -21.88 -3.93
C SER A 35 -12.14 -23.23 -3.45
N MET A 36 -10.83 -23.47 -3.58
CA MET A 36 -10.13 -24.66 -3.07
C MET A 36 -9.62 -24.49 -1.64
N MET A 37 -9.44 -23.26 -1.16
CA MET A 37 -8.82 -22.97 0.15
C MET A 37 -9.64 -21.89 0.87
N PRO A 38 -10.74 -22.26 1.56
CA PRO A 38 -11.66 -21.33 2.21
C PRO A 38 -10.99 -20.43 3.27
N GLN A 39 -9.91 -20.92 3.88
CA GLN A 39 -9.12 -20.20 4.88
C GLN A 39 -8.10 -19.22 4.30
N LYS A 40 -7.82 -19.29 2.98
CA LYS A 40 -6.83 -18.43 2.33
C LYS A 40 -7.52 -17.18 1.82
N LYS A 41 -7.24 -16.05 2.46
CA LYS A 41 -7.68 -14.70 2.05
C LYS A 41 -6.52 -13.98 1.38
N ASN A 42 -6.70 -13.56 0.13
CA ASN A 42 -5.70 -12.82 -0.63
C ASN A 42 -5.84 -11.32 -0.35
N PRO A 43 -4.74 -10.59 -0.09
CA PRO A 43 -4.76 -9.16 0.20
C PRO A 43 -4.87 -8.29 -1.07
N ASP A 44 -5.80 -8.61 -1.98
CA ASP A 44 -5.86 -8.02 -3.32
C ASP A 44 -5.99 -6.48 -3.30
N VAL A 45 -6.75 -5.93 -2.35
CA VAL A 45 -6.89 -4.48 -2.18
C VAL A 45 -5.54 -3.83 -1.89
N ALA A 46 -4.75 -4.42 -1.00
CA ALA A 46 -3.40 -3.92 -0.67
C ALA A 46 -2.45 -4.08 -1.88
N GLU A 47 -2.51 -5.20 -2.60
CA GLU A 47 -1.72 -5.42 -3.81
C GLU A 47 -2.03 -4.39 -4.91
N LEU A 48 -3.31 -4.10 -5.14
CA LEU A 48 -3.76 -3.12 -6.12
C LEU A 48 -3.36 -1.70 -5.74
N ILE A 49 -3.50 -1.31 -4.47
CA ILE A 49 -3.07 0.01 -3.99
C ILE A 49 -1.55 0.17 -4.17
N ARG A 50 -0.77 -0.85 -3.79
CA ARG A 50 0.68 -0.88 -4.00
C ARG A 50 1.02 -0.69 -5.48
N GLY A 51 0.39 -1.45 -6.38
CA GLY A 51 0.59 -1.35 -7.83
C GLY A 51 0.19 0.01 -8.43
N LYS A 52 -0.91 0.60 -7.97
CA LYS A 52 -1.41 1.91 -8.43
C LYS A 52 -0.45 3.08 -8.14
N THR A 53 0.53 2.87 -7.26
CA THR A 53 1.64 3.83 -7.08
C THR A 53 2.36 4.11 -8.40
N GLY A 54 2.58 3.08 -9.22
CA GLY A 54 3.22 3.24 -10.53
C GLY A 54 2.42 4.14 -11.47
N ARG A 55 1.08 4.05 -11.45
CA ARG A 55 0.20 4.90 -12.27
C ARG A 55 0.35 6.38 -11.89
N VAL A 56 0.28 6.70 -10.60
CA VAL A 56 0.42 8.08 -10.10
C VAL A 56 1.81 8.64 -10.37
N TYR A 57 2.86 7.81 -10.27
CA TYR A 57 4.22 8.23 -10.61
C TYR A 57 4.38 8.44 -12.12
N GLY A 58 3.72 7.62 -12.94
CA GLY A 58 3.61 7.82 -14.38
C GLY A 58 3.02 9.18 -14.73
N SER A 59 1.90 9.56 -14.12
CA SER A 59 1.28 10.88 -14.32
C SER A 59 2.21 12.04 -13.94
N LEU A 60 2.97 11.90 -12.83
CA LEU A 60 3.96 12.91 -12.45
C LEU A 60 5.07 13.04 -13.50
N MET A 61 5.61 11.92 -13.97
CA MET A 61 6.67 11.93 -14.98
C MET A 61 6.18 12.48 -16.31
N ALA A 62 4.96 12.15 -16.71
CA ALA A 62 4.33 12.71 -17.90
C ALA A 62 4.24 14.25 -17.81
N LEU A 63 3.70 14.78 -16.71
CA LEU A 63 3.58 16.22 -16.51
C LEU A 63 4.94 16.93 -16.49
N LEU A 64 5.94 16.38 -15.79
CA LEU A 64 7.30 16.94 -15.79
C LEU A 64 7.91 16.96 -17.19
N THR A 65 7.60 15.95 -18.01
CA THR A 65 8.11 15.84 -19.37
C THR A 65 7.44 16.83 -20.31
N VAL A 66 6.12 17.02 -20.21
CA VAL A 66 5.37 18.04 -20.96
C VAL A 66 5.91 19.44 -20.65
N MET A 67 6.17 19.72 -19.37
CA MET A 67 6.62 21.05 -18.94
C MET A 67 8.10 21.34 -19.27
N LYS A 68 8.89 20.31 -19.60
CA LYS A 68 10.32 20.44 -19.81
C LYS A 68 10.62 21.30 -21.05
N ALA A 69 11.35 22.39 -20.84
CA ALA A 69 11.85 23.30 -21.88
C ALA A 69 10.77 24.05 -22.69
N LEU A 70 9.56 24.19 -22.13
CA LEU A 70 8.55 25.09 -22.69
C LEU A 70 8.99 26.56 -22.51
N PRO A 71 9.05 27.38 -23.59
CA PRO A 71 9.30 28.80 -23.46
C PRO A 71 8.08 29.51 -22.84
N LEU A 72 8.29 30.67 -22.22
CA LEU A 72 7.18 31.45 -21.67
C LEU A 72 6.33 32.10 -22.78
N ALA A 73 5.04 32.37 -22.57
CA ALA A 73 4.27 32.14 -21.35
C ALA A 73 3.30 30.94 -21.45
N TYR A 74 2.40 30.94 -22.44
CA TYR A 74 1.43 29.88 -22.68
C TYR A 74 1.75 29.15 -23.97
N ASN A 75 1.75 27.81 -23.91
CA ASN A 75 1.88 26.92 -25.06
C ASN A 75 0.72 25.91 -25.04
N LYS A 76 0.29 25.48 -26.23
CA LYS A 76 -0.87 24.57 -26.34
C LYS A 76 -0.60 23.18 -25.75
N ASP A 77 0.67 22.78 -25.67
CA ASP A 77 1.18 21.58 -24.99
C ASP A 77 0.67 21.48 -23.54
N MET A 78 0.44 22.62 -22.88
CA MET A 78 -0.09 22.67 -21.52
C MET A 78 -1.52 22.11 -21.41
N GLN A 79 -2.22 21.80 -22.50
CA GLN A 79 -3.52 21.13 -22.44
C GLN A 79 -3.43 19.67 -21.96
N GLU A 80 -2.25 19.03 -22.10
CA GLU A 80 -1.98 17.66 -21.64
C GLU A 80 -1.89 17.53 -20.11
N ASP A 81 -1.96 18.64 -19.37
CA ASP A 81 -1.81 18.65 -17.91
C ASP A 81 -2.98 18.00 -17.16
N LYS A 82 -4.21 18.22 -17.64
CA LYS A 82 -5.45 17.87 -16.92
C LYS A 82 -5.65 16.39 -16.78
N GLU A 83 -5.46 15.64 -17.87
CA GLU A 83 -5.77 14.20 -17.90
C GLU A 83 -4.88 13.45 -16.90
N SER A 84 -3.57 13.70 -16.96
CA SER A 84 -2.60 13.09 -16.03
C SER A 84 -2.88 13.48 -14.59
N LEU A 85 -3.24 14.74 -14.33
CA LEU A 85 -3.54 15.24 -12.99
C LEU A 85 -4.83 14.64 -12.43
N PHE A 86 -5.92 14.65 -13.19
CA PHE A 86 -7.20 14.11 -12.75
C PHE A 86 -7.13 12.60 -12.51
N ASP A 87 -6.47 11.86 -13.41
CA ASP A 87 -6.27 10.42 -13.23
C ASP A 87 -5.48 10.10 -11.95
N ALA A 88 -4.43 10.90 -11.65
CA ALA A 88 -3.67 10.74 -10.42
C ALA A 88 -4.52 11.03 -9.17
N ILE A 89 -5.31 12.10 -9.19
CA ILE A 89 -6.20 12.47 -8.07
C ILE A 89 -7.26 11.39 -7.84
N ASP A 90 -7.94 10.94 -8.89
CA ASP A 90 -8.99 9.94 -8.79
C ASP A 90 -8.43 8.59 -8.34
N THR A 91 -7.24 8.23 -8.81
CA THR A 91 -6.52 7.05 -8.33
C THR A 91 -6.21 7.15 -6.84
N VAL A 92 -5.67 8.27 -6.37
CA VAL A 92 -5.36 8.46 -4.93
C VAL A 92 -6.63 8.40 -4.08
N LYS A 93 -7.70 9.09 -4.49
CA LYS A 93 -8.99 9.06 -3.78
C LYS A 93 -9.56 7.65 -3.72
N GLY A 94 -9.58 6.93 -4.85
CA GLY A 94 -10.05 5.54 -4.91
C GLY A 94 -9.26 4.62 -3.98
N CYS A 95 -7.93 4.78 -3.94
CA CYS A 95 -7.09 4.01 -3.02
C CYS A 95 -7.41 4.32 -1.55
N LEU A 96 -7.57 5.59 -1.17
CA LEU A 96 -7.90 5.98 0.21
C LEU A 96 -9.29 5.48 0.65
N THR A 97 -10.27 5.52 -0.26
CA THR A 97 -11.63 5.02 -0.02
C THR A 97 -11.64 3.51 0.25
N ALA A 98 -10.82 2.73 -0.44
CA ALA A 98 -10.69 1.29 -0.19
C ALA A 98 -9.80 0.97 1.02
N PHE A 99 -8.70 1.72 1.19
CA PHE A 99 -7.71 1.49 2.24
C PHE A 99 -8.29 1.70 3.65
N THR A 100 -9.02 2.80 3.85
CA THR A 100 -9.52 3.19 5.18
C THR A 100 -10.37 2.09 5.84
N PRO A 101 -11.44 1.58 5.19
CA PRO A 101 -12.25 0.55 5.80
C PRO A 101 -11.56 -0.82 5.86
N MET A 102 -10.66 -1.14 4.91
CA MET A 102 -9.82 -2.35 4.98
C MET A 102 -9.01 -2.40 6.28
N ILE A 103 -8.40 -1.27 6.68
CA ILE A 103 -7.68 -1.17 7.95
C ILE A 103 -8.64 -1.19 9.14
N ALA A 104 -9.79 -0.52 9.04
CA ALA A 104 -10.76 -0.41 10.13
C ALA A 104 -11.39 -1.77 10.49
N THR A 105 -11.59 -2.66 9.53
CA THR A 105 -12.21 -3.98 9.74
C THR A 105 -11.19 -5.11 9.91
N MET A 106 -9.89 -4.83 9.74
CA MET A 106 -8.83 -5.81 9.93
C MET A 106 -8.80 -6.36 11.36
N THR A 107 -8.70 -7.68 11.48
CA THR A 107 -8.53 -8.35 12.78
C THR A 107 -7.07 -8.61 13.06
N VAL A 108 -6.57 -8.14 14.21
CA VAL A 108 -5.18 -8.37 14.65
C VAL A 108 -5.11 -9.59 15.56
N ARG A 109 -4.26 -10.56 15.19
CA ARG A 109 -4.02 -11.81 15.94
C ARG A 109 -2.89 -11.62 16.94
N LYS A 110 -3.21 -10.96 18.06
CA LYS A 110 -2.24 -10.56 19.10
C LYS A 110 -1.36 -11.70 19.61
N ASP A 111 -1.92 -12.91 19.75
CA ASP A 111 -1.17 -14.07 20.24
C ASP A 111 -0.07 -14.50 19.25
N GLN A 112 -0.37 -14.49 17.94
CA GLN A 112 0.61 -14.81 16.90
C GLN A 112 1.72 -13.76 16.83
N MET A 113 1.35 -12.48 16.92
CA MET A 113 2.34 -11.39 16.97
C MET A 113 3.24 -11.50 18.20
N LYS A 114 2.67 -11.85 19.36
CA LYS A 114 3.43 -12.04 20.60
C LYS A 114 4.41 -13.21 20.47
N GLU A 115 4.01 -14.32 19.85
CA GLU A 115 4.90 -15.45 19.64
C GLU A 115 6.00 -15.13 18.63
N GLY A 116 5.66 -14.47 17.52
CA GLY A 116 6.64 -14.01 16.53
C GLY A 116 7.68 -13.07 17.10
N ALA A 117 7.30 -12.21 18.07
CA ALA A 117 8.23 -11.31 18.76
C ALA A 117 9.25 -12.03 19.65
N LYS A 118 8.92 -13.22 20.18
CA LYS A 118 9.85 -14.01 21.03
C LYS A 118 10.94 -14.74 20.23
N GLY A 119 10.69 -14.99 18.94
CA GLY A 119 11.55 -15.86 18.10
C GLY A 119 12.84 -15.22 17.59
N GLY A 120 12.96 -13.90 17.65
CA GLY A 120 14.22 -13.20 17.44
C GLY A 120 14.86 -12.94 18.79
N PHE A 121 16.17 -13.16 18.95
CA PHE A 121 16.98 -12.83 20.13
C PHE A 121 16.99 -11.32 20.50
N THR A 122 15.87 -10.61 20.38
CA THR A 122 15.69 -9.19 20.68
C THR A 122 15.95 -8.89 22.16
N ASN A 123 15.64 -9.84 23.04
CA ASN A 123 16.02 -9.78 24.45
C ASN A 123 17.54 -9.82 24.68
N ALA A 124 18.36 -10.26 23.70
CA ALA A 124 19.81 -10.25 23.83
C ALA A 124 20.38 -8.83 23.78
N THR A 125 19.72 -7.90 23.08
CA THR A 125 20.08 -6.48 23.11
C THR A 125 19.72 -5.84 24.46
N ASP A 126 18.59 -6.22 25.05
CA ASP A 126 18.23 -5.78 26.40
C ASP A 126 19.24 -6.28 27.44
N VAL A 127 19.66 -7.55 27.35
CA VAL A 127 20.68 -8.13 28.23
C VAL A 127 22.06 -7.48 28.02
N ALA A 128 22.44 -7.15 26.79
CA ALA A 128 23.72 -6.50 26.49
C ALA A 128 23.78 -5.02 26.92
N THR A 129 22.63 -4.39 27.17
CA THR A 129 22.56 -2.99 27.67
C THR A 129 22.56 -2.94 29.20
N ILE A 130 22.30 -4.07 29.87
CA ILE A 130 22.29 -4.21 31.34
C ILE A 130 23.63 -4.76 31.88
N SER A 131 24.53 -5.24 31.02
CA SER A 131 25.91 -5.66 31.34
C SER A 131 26.94 -4.55 31.12
#